data_AF-A0A821TAN5-F1
#
_entry.id   AF-A0A821TAN5-F1
#
_cell.length_a   1.000
_cell.length_b   1.000
_cell.length_c   1.000
_cell.angle_alpha   90.00
_cell.angle_beta   90.00
_cell.angle_gamma   90.00
#
_symmetry.space_group_name_H-M   'P 1'
#
loop_
_entity.id
_entity.type
_entity.pdbx_description
1 polymer ?
#
loop_
_entity_poly.entity_id
_entity_poly.type
_entity_poly.pdbx_seq_one_letter_code
_entity_poly.pdbx_strand_id
1 'polypeptide(L)'
;YTESDPLVIAMDGVETFRKDNFELIVVDTSGRHAQEESLFEEMLQISNGIQPDNIIFVMDASIGQACELQAQAFKSKVDVGSVIVTKLDSHAKGGGALSAVAATKSPITFIGTGEHIDDFEVFKTKPFISKLLGMGDIQGLVEKVNDLKLEDNEELIEKLKHGKLNKQCVDSC
;
A
#
# COMPACT_ATOMS: atom_id res chain seq x y z
N TYR A 1 -31.49 -18.67 1.58
CA TYR A 1 -30.41 -17.68 1.47
C TYR A 1 -31.03 -16.43 0.86
N THR A 2 -31.43 -15.48 1.70
CA THR A 2 -31.86 -14.17 1.20
C THR A 2 -30.60 -13.40 0.87
N GLU A 3 -30.23 -13.41 -0.42
CA GLU A 3 -29.25 -12.48 -0.97
C GLU A 3 -29.75 -11.08 -0.61
N SER A 4 -29.06 -10.46 0.33
CA SER A 4 -29.43 -9.16 0.88
C SER A 4 -28.66 -8.13 0.07
N ASP A 5 -29.37 -7.15 -0.48
CA ASP A 5 -28.79 -6.10 -1.31
C ASP A 5 -27.63 -5.41 -0.57
N PRO A 6 -26.39 -5.41 -1.10
CA PRO A 6 -25.23 -4.77 -0.48
C PRO A 6 -25.47 -3.31 -0.11
N LEU A 7 -26.26 -2.58 -0.90
CA LEU A 7 -26.64 -1.20 -0.60
C LEU A 7 -27.46 -1.11 0.69
N VAL A 8 -28.45 -1.99 0.83
CA VAL A 8 -29.33 -2.02 2.02
C VAL A 8 -28.52 -2.35 3.26
N ILE A 9 -27.63 -3.36 3.18
CA ILE A 9 -26.75 -3.71 4.31
C ILE A 9 -25.86 -2.53 4.71
N ALA A 10 -25.24 -1.87 3.73
CA ALA A 10 -24.35 -0.75 4.00
C ALA A 10 -25.09 0.44 4.62
N MET A 11 -26.29 0.76 4.12
CA MET A 11 -27.11 1.85 4.65
C MET A 11 -27.59 1.55 6.08
N ASP A 12 -28.15 0.36 6.32
CA ASP A 12 -28.66 -0.03 7.64
C ASP A 12 -27.53 -0.10 8.68
N GLY A 13 -26.35 -0.60 8.28
CA GLY A 13 -25.17 -0.66 9.13
C GLY A 13 -24.67 0.74 9.51
N VAL A 14 -24.53 1.63 8.53
CA VAL A 14 -24.09 3.02 8.77
C VAL A 14 -25.10 3.77 9.64
N GLU A 15 -26.40 3.62 9.40
CA GLU A 15 -27.44 4.27 10.22
C GLU A 15 -27.40 3.76 11.67
N THR A 16 -27.25 2.45 11.87
CA THR A 16 -27.18 1.84 13.20
C THR A 16 -25.95 2.34 13.97
N PHE A 17 -24.76 2.28 13.36
CA PHE A 17 -23.54 2.72 14.02
C PHE A 17 -23.51 4.24 14.27
N ARG A 18 -24.15 5.05 13.42
CA ARG A 18 -24.34 6.48 13.69
C ARG A 18 -25.24 6.72 14.92
N LYS A 19 -26.33 5.97 15.06
CA LYS A 19 -27.22 6.05 16.24
C LYS A 19 -26.52 5.64 17.53
N ASP A 20 -25.62 4.67 17.43
CA ASP A 20 -24.83 4.17 18.56
C ASP A 20 -23.59 5.04 18.86
N ASN A 21 -23.41 6.17 18.18
CA ASN A 21 -22.31 7.14 18.34
C ASN A 21 -20.91 6.54 18.08
N PHE A 22 -20.77 5.63 17.12
CA PHE A 22 -19.46 5.24 16.62
C PHE A 22 -18.81 6.39 15.83
N GLU A 23 -17.54 6.64 16.11
CA GLU A 23 -16.77 7.72 15.45
C GLU A 23 -16.10 7.24 14.14
N LEU A 24 -15.90 5.93 13.99
CA LEU A 24 -15.28 5.31 12.83
C LEU A 24 -16.12 4.13 12.36
N ILE A 25 -16.54 4.18 11.10
CA ILE A 25 -17.27 3.10 10.42
C ILE A 25 -16.47 2.72 9.19
N VAL A 26 -16.05 1.45 9.13
CA VAL A 26 -15.35 0.89 7.96
C VAL A 26 -16.32 0.00 7.22
N VAL A 27 -16.60 0.33 5.96
CA VAL A 27 -17.43 -0.49 5.08
C VAL A 27 -16.50 -1.27 4.16
N ASP A 28 -16.41 -2.58 4.40
CA ASP A 28 -15.70 -3.49 3.51
C ASP A 28 -16.59 -3.83 2.30
N THR A 29 -15.99 -3.81 1.11
CA THR A 29 -16.69 -4.14 -0.13
C THR A 29 -16.04 -5.35 -0.75
N SER A 30 -16.81 -6.18 -1.47
CA SER A 30 -16.25 -7.33 -2.18
C SER A 30 -15.09 -6.91 -3.10
N GLY A 31 -14.09 -7.79 -3.27
CA GLY A 31 -12.97 -7.53 -4.18
C GLY A 31 -13.45 -7.46 -5.63
N ARG A 32 -13.17 -6.34 -6.33
CA ARG A 32 -13.75 -6.05 -7.65
C ARG A 32 -12.67 -5.99 -8.71
N HIS A 33 -12.71 -6.90 -9.67
CA HIS A 33 -11.85 -6.81 -10.85
C HIS A 33 -12.33 -5.67 -11.76
N ALA A 34 -11.40 -4.85 -12.25
CA ALA A 34 -11.70 -3.65 -13.04
C ALA A 34 -12.40 -3.91 -14.38
N GLN A 35 -12.67 -5.16 -14.74
CA GLN A 35 -13.37 -5.54 -15.98
C GLN A 35 -14.88 -5.76 -15.79
N GLU A 36 -15.39 -5.71 -14.55
CA GLU A 36 -16.80 -5.92 -14.26
C GLU A 36 -17.54 -4.59 -14.07
N GLU A 37 -18.23 -4.15 -15.11
CA GLU A 37 -18.99 -2.89 -15.14
C GLU A 37 -20.12 -2.86 -14.09
N SER A 38 -20.81 -3.99 -13.89
CA SER A 38 -21.85 -4.16 -12.86
C SER A 38 -21.33 -3.92 -11.45
N LEU A 39 -20.07 -4.28 -11.18
CA LEU A 39 -19.46 -4.08 -9.86
C LEU A 39 -19.15 -2.61 -9.58
N PHE A 40 -18.80 -1.84 -10.60
CA PHE A 40 -18.59 -0.39 -10.45
C PHE A 40 -19.91 0.36 -10.23
N GLU A 41 -21.00 -0.09 -10.87
CA GLU A 41 -22.33 0.45 -10.61
C GLU A 41 -22.76 0.22 -9.16
N GLU A 42 -22.58 -1.00 -8.64
CA GLU A 42 -22.89 -1.30 -7.23
C GLU A 42 -22.06 -0.44 -6.27
N MET A 43 -20.75 -0.29 -6.53
CA MET A 43 -19.89 0.57 -5.71
C MET A 43 -20.34 2.04 -5.74
N LEU A 44 -20.74 2.54 -6.91
CA LEU A 44 -21.28 3.89 -7.06
C LEU A 44 -22.60 4.06 -6.29
N GLN A 45 -23.49 3.05 -6.34
CA GLN A 45 -24.73 3.03 -5.58
C GLN A 45 -24.46 3.07 -4.07
N ILE A 46 -23.58 2.22 -3.56
CA ILE A 46 -23.18 2.20 -2.15
C ILE A 46 -22.60 3.56 -1.75
N SER A 47 -21.64 4.09 -2.51
CA SER A 47 -21.02 5.38 -2.24
C SER A 47 -22.05 6.52 -2.17
N ASN A 48 -23.01 6.54 -3.10
CA ASN A 48 -24.06 7.56 -3.11
C ASN A 48 -25.06 7.38 -1.96
N GLY A 49 -25.34 6.14 -1.55
CA GLY A 49 -26.27 5.82 -0.48
C GLY A 49 -25.74 6.15 0.91
N ILE A 50 -24.46 5.86 1.18
CA ILE A 50 -23.86 6.04 2.51
C ILE A 50 -23.09 7.36 2.66
N GLN A 51 -22.70 7.99 1.55
CA GLN A 51 -21.92 9.24 1.50
C GLN A 51 -20.66 9.18 2.39
N PRO A 52 -19.67 8.34 2.03
CA PRO A 52 -18.48 8.15 2.84
C PRO A 52 -17.58 9.40 2.85
N ASP A 53 -16.97 9.71 4.00
CA ASP A 53 -16.02 10.84 4.13
C ASP A 53 -14.70 10.60 3.36
N ASN A 54 -14.32 9.32 3.20
CA ASN A 54 -13.11 8.93 2.49
C ASN A 54 -13.31 7.56 1.84
N ILE A 55 -12.95 7.45 0.56
CA ILE A 55 -12.92 6.18 -0.17
C ILE A 55 -11.47 5.74 -0.33
N ILE A 56 -11.18 4.52 0.11
CA ILE A 56 -9.82 3.99 0.13
C ILE A 56 -9.65 2.97 -0.98
N PHE A 57 -8.70 3.22 -1.89
CA PHE A 57 -8.29 2.23 -2.88
C PHE A 57 -7.19 1.34 -2.31
N VAL A 58 -7.52 0.07 -2.07
CA VAL A 58 -6.56 -0.92 -1.57
C VAL A 58 -5.96 -1.66 -2.76
N MET A 59 -4.63 -1.63 -2.86
CA MET A 59 -3.91 -2.25 -3.97
C MET A 59 -2.79 -3.17 -3.49
N ASP A 60 -2.51 -4.21 -4.28
CA ASP A 60 -1.40 -5.14 -4.06
C ASP A 60 -0.11 -4.56 -4.65
N ALA A 61 0.99 -4.55 -3.88
CA ALA A 61 2.30 -4.13 -4.35
C ALA A 61 2.81 -4.92 -5.57
N SER A 62 2.35 -6.16 -5.77
CA SER A 62 2.78 -7.04 -6.87
C SER A 62 2.09 -6.76 -8.20
N ILE A 63 1.03 -5.94 -8.22
CA ILE A 63 0.17 -5.76 -9.40
C ILE A 63 0.89 -5.15 -10.61
N GLY A 64 2.01 -4.45 -10.37
CA GLY A 64 2.87 -3.89 -11.41
C GLY A 64 2.14 -2.89 -12.31
N GLN A 65 2.28 -3.04 -13.63
CA GLN A 65 1.77 -2.10 -14.62
C GLN A 65 0.23 -2.06 -14.69
N ALA A 66 -0.46 -3.15 -14.32
CA ALA A 66 -1.93 -3.18 -14.32
C ALA A 66 -2.54 -2.24 -13.26
N CYS A 67 -1.75 -1.78 -12.29
CA CYS A 67 -2.20 -0.85 -11.26
C CYS A 67 -2.82 0.42 -11.83
N GLU A 68 -2.20 0.99 -12.86
CA GLU A 68 -2.58 2.30 -13.39
C GLU A 68 -4.00 2.27 -13.96
N LEU A 69 -4.30 1.25 -14.79
CA LEU A 69 -5.61 1.08 -15.39
C LEU A 69 -6.70 0.84 -14.34
N GLN A 70 -6.43 0.03 -13.33
CA GLN A 70 -7.38 -0.22 -12.25
C GLN A 70 -7.64 1.05 -11.43
N ALA A 71 -6.57 1.75 -11.02
CA ALA A 71 -6.67 2.98 -10.27
C ALA A 71 -7.44 4.08 -11.03
N GLN A 72 -7.21 4.21 -12.35
CA GLN A 72 -7.95 5.13 -13.21
C GLN A 72 -9.44 4.76 -13.31
N ALA A 73 -9.75 3.47 -13.51
CA ALA A 73 -11.13 2.99 -13.56
C ALA A 73 -11.88 3.31 -12.25
N PHE A 74 -11.28 2.99 -11.10
CA PHE A 74 -11.85 3.33 -9.78
C PHE A 74 -12.04 4.84 -9.62
N LYS A 75 -11.01 5.66 -9.89
CA LYS A 75 -11.10 7.11 -9.74
C LYS A 75 -12.15 7.75 -10.66
N SER A 76 -12.40 7.17 -11.83
CA SER A 76 -13.42 7.66 -12.76
C SER A 76 -14.86 7.41 -12.29
N LYS A 77 -15.06 6.45 -11.38
CA LYS A 77 -16.39 6.03 -10.90
C LYS A 77 -16.68 6.56 -9.50
N VAL A 78 -15.68 6.57 -8.63
CA VAL A 78 -15.81 7.03 -7.25
C VAL A 78 -14.67 7.96 -6.88
N ASP A 79 -14.95 8.89 -5.96
CA ASP A 79 -13.96 9.85 -5.50
C ASP A 79 -13.00 9.21 -4.49
N VAL A 80 -12.00 8.49 -5.00
CA VAL A 80 -10.92 7.93 -4.18
C VAL A 80 -10.20 9.08 -3.48
N GLY A 81 -10.14 9.03 -2.15
CA GLY A 81 -9.47 10.03 -1.30
C GLY A 81 -8.11 9.57 -0.78
N SER A 82 -7.87 8.25 -0.70
CA SER A 82 -6.58 7.70 -0.25
C SER A 82 -6.30 6.31 -0.81
N VAL A 83 -5.03 5.91 -0.75
CA VAL A 83 -4.54 4.61 -1.22
C VAL A 83 -3.89 3.84 -0.07
N ILE A 84 -4.15 2.54 0.01
CA ILE A 84 -3.43 1.60 0.85
C ILE A 84 -2.68 0.61 -0.04
N VAL A 85 -1.42 0.33 0.28
CA VAL A 85 -0.60 -0.63 -0.46
C VAL A 85 -0.31 -1.84 0.41
N THR A 86 -0.80 -3.02 0.02
CA THR A 86 -0.59 -4.27 0.76
C THR A 86 0.54 -5.10 0.16
N LYS A 87 1.00 -6.12 0.91
CA LYS A 87 2.03 -7.09 0.51
C LYS A 87 3.39 -6.47 0.15
N LEU A 88 3.78 -5.40 0.84
CA LEU A 88 5.06 -4.70 0.63
C LEU A 88 6.29 -5.40 1.24
N ASP A 89 6.07 -6.47 1.99
CA ASP A 89 7.08 -7.41 2.48
C ASP A 89 7.69 -8.29 1.38
N SER A 90 6.92 -8.54 0.32
CA SER A 90 7.38 -9.29 -0.83
C SER A 90 8.49 -8.55 -1.61
N HIS A 91 9.24 -9.26 -2.46
CA HIS A 91 10.23 -8.68 -3.38
C HIS A 91 9.64 -7.69 -4.41
N ALA A 92 8.34 -7.37 -4.31
CA ALA A 92 7.70 -6.35 -5.11
C ALA A 92 8.38 -4.99 -4.86
N LYS A 93 8.90 -4.39 -5.93
CA LYS A 93 9.60 -3.10 -5.86
C LYS A 93 8.67 -1.92 -5.52
N GLY A 94 7.37 -2.13 -5.34
CA GLY A 94 6.40 -1.07 -5.01
C GLY A 94 6.09 -0.10 -6.15
N GLY A 95 6.57 -0.35 -7.38
CA GLY A 95 6.36 0.56 -8.52
C GLY A 95 4.88 0.82 -8.85
N GLY A 96 4.00 -0.17 -8.63
CA GLY A 96 2.55 0.01 -8.80
C GLY A 96 1.95 1.09 -7.91
N ALA A 97 2.51 1.29 -6.70
CA ALA A 97 2.02 2.32 -5.77
C ALA A 97 2.21 3.73 -6.33
N LEU A 98 3.32 3.98 -7.03
CA LEU A 98 3.53 5.25 -7.73
C LEU A 98 2.52 5.45 -8.86
N SER A 99 2.22 4.38 -9.62
CA SER A 99 1.19 4.41 -10.66
C SER A 99 -0.19 4.69 -10.09
N ALA A 100 -0.56 4.10 -8.94
CA ALA A 100 -1.83 4.39 -8.28
C ALA A 100 -1.94 5.86 -7.85
N VAL A 101 -0.91 6.41 -7.21
CA VAL A 101 -0.89 7.83 -6.81
C VAL A 101 -0.97 8.73 -8.04
N ALA A 102 -0.24 8.40 -9.11
CA ALA A 102 -0.25 9.16 -10.35
C ALA A 102 -1.64 9.17 -11.02
N ALA A 103 -2.34 8.04 -10.98
CA ALA A 103 -3.69 7.85 -11.54
C ALA A 103 -4.79 8.50 -10.69
N THR A 104 -4.81 8.22 -9.38
CA THR A 104 -5.89 8.67 -8.49
C THR A 104 -5.70 10.10 -7.97
N LYS A 105 -4.48 10.64 -8.05
CA LYS A 105 -4.06 11.90 -7.39
C LYS A 105 -4.28 11.88 -5.88
N SER A 106 -4.38 10.69 -5.29
CA SER A 106 -4.66 10.49 -3.87
C SER A 106 -3.39 10.03 -3.14
N PRO A 107 -3.15 10.48 -1.88
CA PRO A 107 -1.98 10.06 -1.12
C PRO A 107 -2.08 8.61 -0.66
N ILE A 108 -0.92 7.97 -0.50
CA ILE A 108 -0.83 6.69 0.22
C ILE A 108 -0.85 7.00 1.71
N THR A 109 -1.77 6.39 2.45
CA THR A 109 -1.94 6.62 3.90
C THR A 109 -1.33 5.50 4.73
N PHE A 110 -1.51 4.25 4.31
CA PHE A 110 -1.00 3.07 5.02
C PHE A 110 -0.37 2.04 4.07
N ILE A 111 0.46 1.18 4.67
CA ILE A 111 1.08 0.03 4.03
C ILE A 111 0.86 -1.24 4.84
N GLY A 112 0.62 -2.34 4.15
CA GLY A 112 0.62 -3.69 4.74
C GLY A 112 1.94 -4.40 4.45
N THR A 113 2.64 -4.81 5.50
CA THR A 113 3.95 -5.47 5.48
C THR A 113 3.89 -6.93 5.93
N GLY A 114 2.70 -7.53 5.91
CA GLY A 114 2.49 -8.92 6.29
C GLY A 114 1.01 -9.28 6.36
N GLU A 115 0.70 -10.40 7.02
CA GLU A 115 -0.65 -10.94 7.15
C GLU A 115 -1.25 -10.72 8.55
N HIS A 116 -0.43 -10.37 9.53
CA HIS A 116 -0.89 -10.14 10.89
C HIS A 116 -1.49 -8.74 11.05
N ILE A 117 -2.33 -8.56 12.07
CA ILE A 117 -2.99 -7.28 12.36
C ILE A 117 -1.98 -6.17 12.70
N ASP A 118 -0.82 -6.56 13.25
CA ASP A 118 0.25 -5.65 13.62
C ASP A 118 1.14 -5.25 12.41
N ASP A 119 0.96 -5.91 11.25
CA ASP A 119 1.72 -5.65 10.03
C ASP A 119 1.09 -4.54 9.16
N PHE A 120 0.41 -3.58 9.81
CA PHE A 120 -0.26 -2.46 9.16
C PHE A 120 0.29 -1.14 9.68
N GLU A 121 1.04 -0.44 8.83
CA GLU A 121 1.87 0.70 9.22
C GLU A 121 1.48 1.98 8.48
N VAL A 122 1.69 3.13 9.11
CA VAL A 122 1.54 4.44 8.47
C VAL A 122 2.58 4.59 7.36
N PHE A 123 2.14 5.00 6.17
CA PHE A 123 3.04 5.22 5.04
C PHE A 123 4.01 6.38 5.32
N LYS A 124 5.30 6.11 5.08
CA LYS A 124 6.36 7.13 5.12
C LYS A 124 7.08 7.15 3.77
N THR A 125 7.08 8.31 3.12
CA THR A 125 7.66 8.46 1.78
C THR A 125 9.16 8.15 1.73
N LYS A 126 9.95 8.65 2.69
CA LYS A 126 11.42 8.48 2.66
C LYS A 126 11.86 7.00 2.70
N PRO A 127 11.42 6.17 3.66
CA PRO A 127 11.75 4.74 3.65
C PRO A 127 11.29 4.02 2.39
N PHE A 128 10.09 4.33 1.91
CA PHE A 128 9.54 3.72 0.70
C PHE A 128 10.38 4.00 -0.55
N ILE A 129 10.77 5.27 -0.76
CA ILE A 129 11.62 5.66 -1.89
C ILE A 129 13.02 5.06 -1.77
N SER A 130 13.58 4.99 -0.55
CA SER A 130 14.87 4.34 -0.33
C SER A 130 14.84 2.85 -0.70
N LYS A 131 13.79 2.13 -0.32
CA LYS A 131 13.56 0.72 -0.70
C LYS A 131 13.37 0.58 -2.21
N LEU A 132 12.56 1.45 -2.83
CA LEU A 132 12.32 1.46 -4.28
C LEU A 132 13.61 1.66 -5.10
N LEU A 133 14.49 2.55 -4.64
CA LEU A 133 15.78 2.85 -5.29
C LEU A 133 16.88 1.81 -4.98
N GLY A 134 16.59 0.79 -4.16
CA GLY A 134 17.59 -0.18 -3.71
C GLY A 134 18.62 0.39 -2.73
N MET A 135 18.36 1.57 -2.17
CA MET A 135 19.20 2.23 -1.18
C MET A 135 18.88 1.81 0.26
N GLY A 136 17.72 1.17 0.49
CA GLY A 136 17.30 0.69 1.81
C GLY A 136 18.27 -0.31 2.42
N ASP A 137 18.82 -1.22 1.61
CA ASP A 137 19.80 -2.22 2.06
C ASP A 137 21.14 -1.57 2.44
N ILE A 138 21.54 -0.51 1.73
CA ILE A 138 22.79 0.22 1.99
C ILE A 138 22.66 1.04 3.28
N GLN A 139 21.50 1.66 3.52
CA GLN A 139 21.29 2.46 4.74
C GLN A 139 21.29 1.57 5.99
N GLY A 140 20.55 0.46 5.97
CA GLY A 140 20.56 -0.50 7.08
C GLY A 140 21.94 -1.15 7.28
N LEU A 141 22.68 -1.40 6.21
CA LEU A 141 24.07 -1.89 6.30
C LEU A 141 25.01 -0.84 6.90
N VAL A 142 24.90 0.43 6.52
CA VAL A 142 25.70 1.53 7.07
C VAL A 142 25.40 1.75 8.55
N GLU A 143 24.14 1.71 8.95
CA GLU A 143 23.73 1.82 10.36
C GLU A 143 24.31 0.65 11.19
N LYS A 144 24.21 -0.57 10.68
CA LYS A 144 24.75 -1.77 11.36
C LYS A 144 26.28 -1.77 11.40
N VAL A 145 26.96 -1.23 10.39
CA VAL A 145 28.42 -1.06 10.35
C VAL A 145 28.89 0.03 11.33
N ASN A 146 28.12 1.12 11.46
CA ASN A 146 28.39 2.18 12.43
C ASN A 146 28.17 1.68 13.88
N ASP A 147 27.13 0.89 14.14
CA ASP A 147 26.88 0.28 15.45
C ASP A 147 27.98 -0.70 15.87
N LEU A 148 28.66 -1.33 14.91
CA LEU A 148 29.81 -2.20 15.17
C LEU A 148 31.10 -1.43 15.53
N LYS A 149 31.06 -0.08 15.61
CA LYS A 149 32.21 0.79 15.90
C LYS A 149 33.44 0.47 15.04
N LEU A 150 33.22 0.18 13.77
CA LEU A 150 34.29 0.16 12.77
C LEU A 150 34.62 1.62 12.40
N GLU A 151 35.08 2.39 13.38
CA GLU A 151 35.34 3.84 13.26
C GLU A 151 36.45 4.18 12.24
N ASP A 152 37.21 3.19 11.77
CA ASP A 152 38.39 3.39 10.91
C ASP A 152 38.23 2.96 9.44
N ASN A 153 37.02 2.72 8.92
CA ASN A 153 36.87 2.15 7.58
C ASN A 153 35.93 2.91 6.64
N GLU A 154 36.15 4.23 6.52
CA GLU A 154 35.54 5.06 5.46
C GLU A 154 35.72 4.44 4.06
N GLU A 155 36.87 3.79 3.83
CA GLU A 155 37.18 3.11 2.57
C GLU A 155 36.30 1.88 2.32
N LEU A 156 35.88 1.17 3.37
CA LEU A 156 34.94 0.05 3.30
C LEU A 156 33.54 0.54 2.97
N ILE A 157 33.12 1.66 3.58
CA ILE A 157 31.82 2.31 3.31
C ILE A 157 31.76 2.80 1.85
N GLU A 158 32.83 3.39 1.33
CA GLU A 158 32.93 3.80 -0.07
C GLU A 158 32.85 2.61 -1.05
N LYS A 159 33.54 1.51 -0.73
CA LYS A 159 33.49 0.27 -1.55
C LYS A 159 32.12 -0.39 -1.54
N LEU A 160 31.41 -0.34 -0.42
CA LEU A 160 30.03 -0.82 -0.29
C LEU A 160 29.05 0.06 -1.07
N LYS A 161 29.17 1.39 -1.00
CA LYS A 161 28.38 2.34 -1.80
C LYS A 161 28.56 2.16 -3.31
N HIS A 162 29.76 1.77 -3.75
CA HIS A 162 30.09 1.57 -5.16
C HIS A 162 29.93 0.12 -5.66
N GLY A 163 29.41 -0.81 -4.84
CA GLY A 163 29.11 -2.17 -5.26
C GLY A 163 30.33 -3.03 -5.65
N LYS A 164 31.55 -2.64 -5.24
CA LYS A 164 32.79 -3.38 -5.53
C LYS A 164 33.10 -4.39 -4.42
N LEU A 165 32.25 -5.40 -4.25
CA LEU A 165 32.65 -6.61 -3.52
C LEU A 165 33.25 -7.59 -4.52
N ASN A 166 34.58 -7.65 -4.57
CA ASN A 166 35.27 -8.67 -5.35
C ASN A 166 35.04 -10.04 -4.70
N LYS A 167 34.83 -11.03 -5.56
CA LYS A 167 34.39 -12.43 -5.32
C LYS A 167 35.26 -13.29 -4.39
N GLN A 168 36.11 -12.73 -3.53
CA GLN A 168 37.14 -13.46 -2.79
C GLN A 168 36.89 -13.67 -1.29
N CYS A 169 35.77 -13.21 -0.72
CA CYS A 169 35.51 -13.35 0.73
C CYS A 169 34.58 -14.52 1.13
N VAL A 170 34.16 -15.39 0.20
CA VAL A 170 33.20 -16.48 0.52
C VAL A 170 33.89 -17.77 1.01
N ASP A 171 35.21 -17.91 0.84
CA ASP A 171 35.89 -19.20 1.09
C ASP A 171 36.71 -19.26 2.39
N SER A 172 36.32 -18.57 3.47
CA SER A 172 37.03 -18.71 4.76
C SER A 172 36.15 -18.62 6.01
N CYS A 173 34.85 -18.95 5.91
CA CYS A 173 34.04 -19.31 7.07
C CYS A 173 33.96 -20.84 7.21
#